data_AF-A0AB34YW35-F1
#
_entry.id   AF-A0AB34YW35-F1
#
_cell.length_a   1.000
_cell.length_b   1.000
_cell.length_c   1.000
_cell.angle_alpha   90.00
_cell.angle_beta   90.00
_cell.angle_gamma   90.00
#
_symmetry.space_group_name_H-M   'P 1'
#
loop_
_entity.id
_entity.type
_entity.pdbx_description
1 polymer ?
#
loop_
_entity_poly.entity_id
_entity_poly.type
_entity_poly.pdbx_seq_one_letter_code
_entity_poly.pdbx_strand_id
1 'polypeptide(L)'
;MKPPPPYLTEIPISARIVDLFAWYELYGYCCCCGHIGAVDRTMLIRKYGTHTYFVDLHRRMRCKTCTAKGDAQFGITKMPR
;
A
#
# COMPACT_ATOMS: atom_id res chain seq x y z
N MET A 1 14.84 9.93 -1.32
CA MET A 1 13.55 9.21 -1.41
C MET A 1 12.56 10.11 -2.12
N LYS A 2 11.78 9.59 -3.07
CA LYS A 2 10.71 10.34 -3.73
C LYS A 2 9.50 10.44 -2.80
N PRO A 3 8.87 11.63 -2.69
CA PRO A 3 7.73 11.82 -1.83
C PRO A 3 6.52 11.01 -2.32
N PRO A 4 5.56 10.68 -1.42
CA PRO A 4 4.27 10.16 -1.83
C PRO A 4 3.58 11.13 -2.82
N PRO A 5 2.78 10.60 -3.76
CA PRO A 5 1.90 11.42 -4.58
C PRO A 5 0.92 12.20 -3.70
N PRO A 6 0.64 13.48 -3.99
CA PRO A 6 -0.16 14.34 -3.11
C PRO A 6 -1.62 13.92 -2.96
N TYR A 7 -2.12 13.07 -3.86
CA TYR A 7 -3.48 12.53 -3.82
C TYR A 7 -3.60 11.22 -3.01
N LEU A 8 -2.48 10.60 -2.61
CA LEU A 8 -2.48 9.42 -1.75
C LEU A 8 -2.45 9.86 -0.29
N THR A 9 -3.38 9.35 0.50
CA THR A 9 -3.36 9.48 1.95
C THR A 9 -2.54 8.33 2.54
N GLU A 10 -1.67 8.65 3.51
CA GLU A 10 -0.89 7.65 4.23
C GLU A 10 -1.79 6.76 5.10
N ILE A 11 -1.43 5.48 5.22
CA ILE A 11 -2.11 4.54 6.09
C ILE A 11 -1.41 4.52 7.44
N PRO A 12 -2.13 4.59 8.58
CA PRO A 12 -1.51 4.49 9.89
C PRO A 12 -0.83 3.13 10.08
N ILE A 13 0.33 3.14 10.75
CA ILE A 13 1.19 1.96 10.96
C ILE A 13 0.43 0.82 11.68
N SER A 14 -0.49 1.18 12.58
CA SER A 14 -1.32 0.25 13.35
C SER A 14 -2.53 -0.29 12.58
N ALA A 15 -2.76 0.12 11.33
CA ALA A 15 -3.88 -0.36 10.55
C ALA A 15 -3.66 -1.79 10.05
N ARG A 16 -4.68 -2.63 10.19
CA ARG A 16 -4.72 -3.95 9.56
C ARG A 16 -5.38 -3.87 8.19
N ILE A 17 -5.12 -4.87 7.35
CA ILE A 17 -5.72 -4.95 6.01
C ILE A 17 -7.26 -4.97 6.10
N VAL A 18 -7.82 -5.62 7.13
CA VAL A 18 -9.26 -5.70 7.34
C VAL A 18 -9.90 -4.35 7.69
N ASP A 19 -9.16 -3.47 8.38
CA ASP A 19 -9.66 -2.15 8.83
C ASP A 19 -9.85 -1.18 7.67
N LEU A 20 -9.27 -1.49 6.49
CA LEU A 20 -9.49 -0.71 5.28
C LEU A 20 -10.90 -0.99 4.72
N PHE A 21 -11.76 0.03 4.75
CA PHE A 21 -13.11 -0.04 4.17
C PHE A 21 -13.07 -0.26 2.65
N ALA A 22 -14.11 -0.90 2.11
CA ALA A 22 -14.20 -1.24 0.69
C ALA A 22 -14.27 -0.02 -0.25
N TRP A 23 -14.60 1.17 0.26
CA TRP A 23 -14.68 2.40 -0.53
C TRP A 23 -13.32 3.11 -0.70
N TYR A 24 -12.26 2.56 -0.12
CA TYR A 24 -10.89 3.03 -0.35
C TYR A 24 -10.22 2.17 -1.41
N GLU A 25 -9.60 2.83 -2.38
CA GLU A 25 -8.67 2.15 -3.28
C GLU A 25 -7.28 2.15 -2.66
N LEU A 26 -6.64 0.98 -2.68
CA LEU A 26 -5.32 0.78 -2.12
C LEU A 26 -4.27 0.87 -3.23
N TYR A 27 -3.23 1.65 -2.99
CA TYR A 27 -2.09 1.82 -3.88
C TYR A 27 -0.79 1.53 -3.15
N GLY A 28 0.20 1.03 -3.87
CA GLY A 28 1.59 0.97 -3.45
C GLY A 28 2.40 1.98 -4.25
N TYR A 29 3.24 2.76 -3.57
CA TYR A 29 4.19 3.68 -4.20
C TYR A 29 5.62 3.37 -3.76
N CYS A 30 6.57 3.45 -4.68
CA CYS A 30 7.98 3.18 -4.40
C CYS A 30 8.74 4.46 -4.06
N CYS A 31 9.33 4.55 -2.87
CA CYS A 31 10.13 5.71 -2.47
C CYS A 31 11.48 5.82 -3.20
N CYS A 32 11.92 4.77 -3.92
CA CYS A 32 13.15 4.82 -4.72
C CYS A 32 12.90 5.46 -6.11
N CYS A 33 11.95 4.92 -6.87
CA CYS A 33 11.72 5.33 -8.26
C CYS A 33 10.44 6.14 -8.48
N GLY A 34 9.52 6.19 -7.50
CA GLY A 34 8.24 6.90 -7.61
C GLY A 34 7.18 6.14 -8.40
N HIS A 35 7.42 4.86 -8.71
CA HIS A 35 6.42 4.01 -9.35
C HIS A 35 5.22 3.81 -8.43
N ILE A 36 4.02 3.92 -8.98
CA ILE A 36 2.75 3.76 -8.27
C ILE A 36 1.97 2.63 -8.96
N GLY A 37 1.39 1.74 -8.18
CA GLY A 37 0.55 0.67 -8.69
C GLY A 37 -0.64 0.42 -7.77
N ALA A 38 -1.79 0.10 -8.35
CA ALA A 38 -2.94 -0.37 -7.59
C ALA A 38 -2.63 -1.71 -6.92
N VAL A 39 -3.11 -1.89 -5.69
CA VAL A 39 -2.96 -3.11 -4.91
C VAL A 39 -4.34 -3.61 -4.54
N ASP A 40 -4.62 -4.86 -4.90
CA ASP A 40 -5.88 -5.50 -4.55
C ASP A 40 -5.87 -5.92 -3.07
N ARG A 41 -6.75 -5.29 -2.27
CA ARG A 41 -6.95 -5.63 -0.85
C ARG A 41 -7.39 -7.08 -0.66
N THR A 42 -8.29 -7.59 -1.50
CA THR A 42 -8.79 -8.97 -1.44
C THR A 42 -7.65 -9.95 -1.67
N MET A 43 -6.75 -9.65 -2.61
CA MET A 43 -5.55 -10.45 -2.83
C MET A 43 -4.64 -10.45 -1.58
N LEU A 44 -4.44 -9.29 -0.94
CA LEU A 44 -3.65 -9.20 0.29
C LEU A 44 -4.25 -10.02 1.43
N ILE A 45 -5.57 -9.93 1.65
CA ILE A 45 -6.28 -10.70 2.68
C ILE A 45 -6.13 -12.20 2.42
N ARG A 46 -6.32 -12.65 1.16
CA ARG A 46 -6.17 -14.06 0.78
C ARG A 46 -4.76 -14.58 1.00
N LYS A 47 -3.74 -13.73 0.78
CA LYS A 47 -2.32 -14.14 0.83
C LYS A 47 -1.72 -14.06 2.24
N TYR A 48 -2.08 -13.05 3.02
CA TYR A 48 -1.44 -12.76 4.30
C TYR A 48 -2.37 -12.95 5.51
N GLY A 49 -3.69 -13.00 5.29
CA GLY A 49 -4.69 -13.06 6.33
C GLY A 49 -5.25 -11.69 6.71
N THR A 50 -6.35 -11.68 7.46
CA THR A 50 -7.08 -10.47 7.87
C THR A 50 -6.36 -9.69 8.97
N HIS A 51 -5.59 -10.37 9.83
CA HIS A 51 -4.94 -9.81 11.01
C HIS A 51 -3.55 -9.21 10.73
N THR A 52 -3.09 -9.20 9.47
CA THR A 52 -1.80 -8.62 9.11
C THR A 52 -1.87 -7.09 9.10
N TYR A 53 -0.84 -6.46 9.63
CA TYR A 53 -0.68 -5.00 9.61
C TYR A 53 -0.02 -4.54 8.32
N PHE A 54 -0.36 -3.34 7.85
CA PHE A 54 0.29 -2.77 6.67
C PHE A 54 1.80 -2.67 6.86
N VAL A 55 2.28 -2.29 8.06
CA VAL A 55 3.73 -2.21 8.41
C VAL A 55 4.51 -3.49 8.09
N ASP A 56 3.90 -4.65 8.28
CA ASP A 56 4.53 -5.95 8.00
C ASP A 56 4.61 -6.22 6.49
N LEU A 57 3.65 -5.68 5.72
CA LEU A 57 3.61 -5.78 4.28
C LEU A 57 4.62 -4.86 3.60
N HIS A 58 4.88 -3.67 4.14
CA HIS A 58 5.86 -2.72 3.61
C HIS A 58 7.22 -3.40 3.36
N ARG A 59 7.71 -4.15 4.35
CA ARG A 59 8.99 -4.89 4.27
C ARG A 59 9.02 -5.98 3.19
N ARG A 60 7.84 -6.47 2.80
CA ARG A 60 7.67 -7.55 1.82
C ARG A 60 7.44 -7.01 0.41
N MET A 61 7.05 -5.75 0.27
CA MET A 61 6.80 -5.16 -1.04
C MET A 61 8.07 -5.05 -1.87
N ARG A 62 7.91 -5.34 -3.16
CA ARG A 62 8.96 -5.18 -4.17
C ARG A 62 8.42 -4.35 -5.32
N CYS A 63 9.14 -3.29 -5.68
CA CYS A 63 8.78 -2.47 -6.82
C CYS A 63 8.96 -3.28 -8.12
N LYS A 64 7.95 -3.27 -9.00
CA LYS A 64 8.03 -3.95 -10.30
C LYS A 64 8.92 -3.22 -11.32
N THR A 65 9.18 -1.93 -11.11
CA THR A 65 9.99 -1.10 -12.01
C THR A 65 11.46 -1.10 -11.64
N CYS A 66 11.80 -0.72 -10.41
CA CYS A 66 13.21 -0.61 -9.98
C CYS A 66 13.69 -1.81 -9.16
N THR A 67 12.83 -2.79 -8.91
CA THR A 67 13.13 -4.03 -8.16
C THR A 67 13.53 -3.89 -6.69
N ALA A 68 13.60 -2.65 -6.18
CA ALA A 68 13.83 -2.33 -4.77
C ALA A 68 12.78 -3.01 -3.88
N LYS A 69 13.21 -3.52 -2.73
CA LYS A 69 12.38 -4.27 -1.78
C LYS A 69 12.42 -3.59 -0.41
N GLY A 70 11.25 -3.41 0.20
CA GLY A 70 11.13 -2.78 1.51
C GLY A 70 11.02 -1.25 1.50
N ASP A 71 11.37 -0.60 0.39
CA ASP A 71 11.27 0.85 0.22
C ASP A 71 9.95 1.34 -0.39
N ALA A 72 8.97 0.44 -0.52
CA ALA A 72 7.64 0.81 -1.00
C ALA A 72 6.72 1.09 0.18
N GLN A 73 5.79 2.02 -0.03
CA GLN A 73 4.79 2.42 0.93
C GLN A 73 3.38 2.28 0.38
N PHE A 74 2.41 2.09 1.28
CA PHE A 74 1.01 2.04 0.92
C PHE A 74 0.38 3.42 1.04
N GLY A 75 -0.54 3.71 0.15
CA GLY A 75 -1.40 4.88 0.22
C GLY A 75 -2.82 4.50 -0.19
N ILE A 76 -3.78 5.28 0.26
CA ILE A 76 -5.19 5.10 -0.10
C ILE A 76 -5.72 6.35 -0.78
N THR A 77 -6.63 6.16 -1.72
CA THR A 77 -7.50 7.24 -2.21
C THR A 77 -8.91 6.99 -1.71
N LYS A 78 -9.64 8.06 -1.43
CA LYS A 78 -11.09 7.99 -1.28
C LYS A 78 -11.66 7.85 -2.68
N MET A 79 -12.51 6.84 -2.93
CA MET A 79 -13.36 6.90 -4.11
C MET A 79 -14.22 8.18 -4.01
N PRO A 80 -14.26 9.03 -5.04
CA PRO A 80 -15.22 10.12 -5.08
C PRO A 80 -16.62 9.51 -5.02
N ARG A 81 -17.42 9.92 -4.03
CA ARG A 81 -18.84 9.54 -3.93
C ARG A 81 -19.63 10.14 -5.08
#